data_AF-A0A2V8P883-F1
#
_entry.id   AF-A0A2V8P883-F1
#
_cell.length_a   1.000
_cell.length_b   1.000
_cell.length_c   1.000
_cell.angle_alpha   90.00
_cell.angle_beta   90.00
_cell.angle_gamma   90.00
#
_symmetry.space_group_name_H-M   'P 1'
#
loop_
_entity.id
_entity.type
_entity.pdbx_description
1 polymer ?
#
loop_
_entity_poly.entity_id
_entity_poly.type
_entity_poly.pdbx_seq_one_letter_code
_entity_poly.pdbx_strand_id
1 'polypeptide(L)'
;MIGGPQPLAIDPSGSKILGALQNGVGYFELSVVPLAVGPVSPANASVGGMIQLRGSGFVGGITATIGGKAAICSVVNSETLSCTVPNLVAGATAISLTNPDGQTYSLENALVVQ
;
A
#
# COMPACT_ATOMS: atom_id res chain seq x y z
N MET A 1 26.68 9.37 -23.96
CA MET A 1 25.52 9.52 -23.03
C MET A 1 24.80 8.18 -23.00
N ILE A 2 25.27 7.23 -22.18
CA ILE A 2 24.55 5.97 -21.96
C ILE A 2 23.35 6.29 -21.07
N GLY A 3 22.14 6.05 -21.56
CA GLY A 3 20.92 6.27 -20.77
C GLY A 3 21.02 5.49 -19.46
N GLY A 4 20.67 6.13 -18.34
CA GLY A 4 20.59 5.45 -17.05
C GLY A 4 19.67 4.22 -17.13
N PRO A 5 19.82 3.24 -16.22
CA PRO A 5 19.02 2.03 -16.22
C PRO A 5 17.52 2.37 -16.27
N GLN A 6 16.81 1.85 -17.27
CA GLN A 6 15.36 1.95 -17.33
C GLN A 6 14.76 0.73 -16.62
N PRO A 7 13.89 0.92 -15.61
CA PRO A 7 13.28 -0.20 -14.90
C PRO A 7 12.36 -0.97 -15.85
N LEU A 8 12.52 -2.29 -15.91
CA LEU A 8 11.68 -3.17 -16.74
C LEU A 8 10.50 -3.74 -15.93
N ALA A 9 10.69 -3.97 -14.63
CA ALA A 9 9.65 -4.40 -13.69
C ALA A 9 10.06 -4.16 -12.23
N ILE A 10 9.08 -4.11 -11.33
CA ILE A 10 9.25 -4.10 -9.86
C ILE A 10 8.69 -5.42 -9.32
N ASP A 11 9.32 -6.02 -8.31
CA ASP A 11 8.78 -7.21 -7.66
C ASP A 11 7.54 -6.89 -6.79
N PRO A 12 6.67 -7.88 -6.47
CA PRO A 12 5.44 -7.63 -5.71
C PRO A 12 5.68 -6.97 -4.33
N SER A 13 6.83 -7.24 -3.70
CA SER A 13 7.17 -6.64 -2.41
C SER A 13 7.56 -5.16 -2.51
N GLY A 14 7.86 -4.67 -3.72
CA GLY A 14 8.37 -3.33 -3.97
C GLY A 14 9.86 -3.15 -3.65
N SER A 15 10.56 -4.21 -3.25
CA SER A 15 11.95 -4.14 -2.77
C SER A 15 12.98 -4.22 -3.89
N LYS A 16 12.62 -4.78 -5.05
CA LYS A 16 13.54 -5.09 -6.15
C LYS A 16 13.07 -4.51 -7.47
N ILE A 17 14.00 -3.87 -8.16
CA ILE A 17 13.80 -3.37 -9.52
C ILE A 17 14.62 -4.23 -10.49
N LEU A 18 13.97 -4.85 -11.46
CA LEU A 18 14.63 -5.50 -12.59
C LEU A 18 15.10 -4.45 -13.58
N GLY A 19 16.40 -4.43 -13.84
CA GLY A 19 17.02 -3.48 -14.76
C GLY A 19 17.93 -4.15 -15.79
N ALA A 20 18.04 -3.50 -16.95
CA ALA A 20 19.06 -3.82 -17.94
C ALA A 20 20.41 -3.24 -17.49
N LEU A 21 21.45 -4.07 -17.55
CA LEU A 21 22.85 -3.74 -17.30
C LEU A 21 23.62 -3.81 -18.61
N GLN A 22 24.82 -3.21 -18.67
CA GLN A 22 25.65 -3.23 -19.88
C GLN A 22 25.89 -4.65 -20.43
N ASN A 23 25.90 -5.66 -19.56
CA ASN A 23 26.20 -7.06 -19.91
C ASN A 23 25.09 -8.06 -19.52
N GLY A 24 23.85 -7.62 -19.23
CA GLY A 24 22.78 -8.55 -18.86
C GLY A 24 21.59 -7.91 -18.15
N VAL A 25 20.88 -8.69 -17.34
CA VAL A 25 19.82 -8.24 -16.44
C VAL A 25 20.23 -8.47 -14.99
N GLY A 26 19.80 -7.58 -14.09
CA GLY A 26 20.04 -7.71 -12.66
C GLY A 26 18.95 -7.05 -11.83
N TYR A 27 19.06 -7.20 -10.51
CA TYR A 27 18.18 -6.55 -9.54
C TYR A 27 18.89 -5.39 -8.86
N PHE A 28 18.17 -4.29 -8.68
CA PHE A 28 18.52 -3.22 -7.74
C PHE A 28 17.64 -3.38 -6.51
N GLU A 29 18.25 -3.58 -5.34
CA GLU A 29 17.56 -3.65 -4.06
C GLU A 29 17.36 -2.25 -3.50
N LEU A 30 16.15 -1.93 -3.08
CA LEU A 30 15.85 -0.69 -2.39
C LEU A 30 16.17 -0.83 -0.91
N SER A 31 16.95 0.11 -0.37
CA SER A 31 17.26 0.14 1.07
C SER A 31 16.04 0.51 1.93
N VAL A 32 15.03 1.12 1.31
CA VAL A 32 13.72 1.43 1.92
C VAL A 32 12.65 1.05 0.92
N VAL A 33 11.73 0.18 1.32
CA VAL A 33 10.61 -0.24 0.49
C VAL A 33 9.55 0.87 0.47
N PRO A 34 9.16 1.38 -0.72
CA PRO A 34 8.12 2.40 -0.82
C PRO A 34 6.77 1.89 -0.29
N LEU A 35 6.11 2.72 0.53
CA LEU A 35 4.73 2.48 0.92
C LEU A 35 3.80 2.73 -0.27
N ALA A 36 3.05 1.69 -0.68
CA ALA A 36 2.04 1.81 -1.72
C ALA A 36 0.76 1.08 -1.32
N VAL A 37 -0.38 1.64 -1.70
CA VAL A 37 -1.70 1.02 -1.51
C VAL A 37 -2.30 0.72 -2.88
N GLY A 38 -2.68 -0.53 -3.05
CA GLY A 38 -3.36 -1.07 -4.21
C GLY A 38 -4.82 -1.41 -3.91
N PRO A 39 -5.39 -2.43 -4.59
CA PRO A 39 -6.80 -2.77 -4.47
C PRO A 39 -7.25 -3.12 -3.05
N VAL A 40 -8.48 -2.73 -2.73
CA VAL A 40 -9.18 -3.05 -1.48
C VAL A 40 -10.21 -4.15 -1.74
N SER A 41 -10.30 -5.14 -0.85
CA SER A 41 -11.27 -6.23 -0.94
C SER A 41 -11.94 -6.52 0.41
N PRO A 42 -13.28 -6.52 0.48
CA PRO A 42 -14.20 -6.06 -0.56
C PRO A 42 -14.08 -4.55 -0.81
N ALA A 43 -14.38 -4.10 -2.03
CA ALA A 43 -14.40 -2.67 -2.39
C ALA A 43 -15.63 -1.91 -1.83
N ASN A 44 -16.61 -2.66 -1.31
CA ASN A 44 -17.78 -2.13 -0.61
C ASN A 44 -17.86 -2.84 0.75
N ALA A 45 -17.98 -2.10 1.84
CA ALA A 45 -18.05 -2.66 3.18
C ALA A 45 -18.88 -1.79 4.13
N SER A 46 -19.58 -2.42 5.07
CA SER A 46 -20.28 -1.70 6.14
C SER A 46 -19.34 -1.30 7.27
N VAL A 47 -19.80 -0.37 8.11
CA VAL A 47 -19.14 -0.03 9.38
C VAL A 47 -18.91 -1.29 10.21
N GLY A 48 -17.70 -1.44 10.76
CA GLY A 48 -17.27 -2.63 11.49
C GLY A 48 -16.87 -3.82 10.60
N GLY A 49 -17.09 -3.73 9.28
CA GLY A 49 -16.63 -4.71 8.31
C GLY A 49 -15.11 -4.78 8.22
N MET A 50 -14.59 -5.96 7.86
CA MET A 50 -13.17 -6.18 7.62
C MET A 50 -12.85 -6.04 6.13
N ILE A 51 -11.79 -5.31 5.82
CA ILE A 51 -11.25 -5.13 4.47
C ILE A 51 -9.79 -5.57 4.43
N GLN A 52 -9.34 -6.07 3.29
CA GLN A 52 -7.93 -6.33 2.99
C GLN A 52 -7.44 -5.34 1.94
N LEU A 53 -6.29 -4.75 2.20
CA LEU A 53 -5.58 -3.87 1.28
C LEU A 53 -4.37 -4.63 0.77
N ARG A 54 -4.21 -4.65 -0.56
CA ARG A 54 -2.98 -5.11 -1.22
C ARG A 54 -2.05 -3.92 -1.42
N GLY A 55 -0.74 -4.15 -1.43
CA GLY A 55 0.22 -3.07 -1.62
C GLY A 55 1.65 -3.51 -1.37
N SER A 56 2.50 -2.58 -0.97
CA SER A 56 3.91 -2.80 -0.61
C SER A 56 4.31 -1.95 0.59
N GLY A 57 5.40 -2.34 1.27
CA GLY A 57 6.00 -1.57 2.34
C GLY A 57 5.16 -1.53 3.64
N PHE A 58 4.23 -2.46 3.84
CA PHE A 58 3.48 -2.54 5.10
C PHE A 58 4.38 -3.08 6.21
N VAL A 59 4.55 -2.29 7.27
CA VAL A 59 5.40 -2.65 8.41
C VAL A 59 4.64 -2.52 9.73
N GLY A 60 5.11 -3.22 10.76
CA GLY A 60 4.52 -3.15 12.09
C GLY A 60 4.50 -1.71 12.63
N GLY A 61 3.37 -1.30 13.23
CA GLY A 61 3.18 0.07 13.71
C GLY A 61 2.61 1.04 12.68
N ILE A 62 2.28 0.58 11.47
CA ILE A 62 1.53 1.37 10.50
C ILE A 62 0.23 1.89 11.09
N THR A 63 -0.08 3.16 10.81
CA THR A 63 -1.35 3.79 11.17
C THR A 63 -2.19 4.02 9.92
N ALA A 64 -3.50 3.90 10.06
CA ALA A 64 -4.44 4.03 8.95
C ALA A 64 -5.60 4.94 9.33
N THR A 65 -6.04 5.75 8.36
CA THR A 65 -7.32 6.44 8.42
C THR A 65 -8.17 6.07 7.21
N ILE A 66 -9.46 5.84 7.45
CA ILE A 66 -10.47 5.64 6.42
C ILE A 66 -11.44 6.81 6.56
N GLY A 67 -11.64 7.59 5.50
CA GLY A 67 -12.48 8.79 5.54
C GLY A 67 -12.10 9.80 6.62
N GLY A 68 -10.80 9.92 6.91
CA GLY A 68 -10.28 10.79 7.96
C GLY A 68 -10.49 10.29 9.39
N LYS A 69 -11.09 9.11 9.60
CA LYS A 69 -11.20 8.47 10.92
C LYS A 69 -10.15 7.38 11.08
N ALA A 70 -9.57 7.28 12.27
CA ALA A 70 -8.62 6.23 12.59
C ALA A 70 -9.27 4.85 12.42
N ALA A 71 -8.59 3.96 11.71
CA ALA A 71 -8.98 2.58 11.51
C ALA A 71 -8.05 1.65 12.28
N ILE A 72 -8.60 0.53 12.76
CA ILE A 72 -7.82 -0.53 13.41
C ILE A 72 -7.31 -1.45 12.31
N CYS A 73 -5.99 -1.63 12.20
CA CYS A 73 -5.38 -2.48 11.19
C CYS A 73 -4.35 -3.45 11.79
N SER A 74 -4.19 -4.59 11.14
CA SER A 74 -3.15 -5.58 11.40
C SER A 74 -2.39 -5.91 10.12
N VAL A 75 -1.06 -5.87 10.21
CA VAL A 75 -0.18 -6.26 9.09
C VAL A 75 -0.17 -7.78 9.01
N VAL A 76 -0.64 -8.33 7.90
CA VAL A 76 -0.61 -9.77 7.63
C VAL A 76 0.76 -10.16 7.08
N ASN A 77 1.27 -9.37 6.14
CA ASN A 77 2.63 -9.42 5.61
C ASN A 77 2.95 -8.07 4.94
N SER A 78 4.15 -7.93 4.35
CA SER A 78 4.60 -6.69 3.70
C SER A 78 3.74 -6.22 2.52
N GLU A 79 2.84 -7.07 2.03
CA GLU A 79 2.00 -6.83 0.85
C GLU A 79 0.49 -6.84 1.16
N THR A 80 0.11 -7.15 2.41
CA THR A 80 -1.29 -7.33 2.83
C THR A 80 -1.55 -6.72 4.19
N LEU A 81 -2.46 -5.74 4.24
CA LEU A 81 -2.94 -5.11 5.46
C LEU A 81 -4.42 -5.43 5.66
N SER A 82 -4.80 -5.91 6.84
CA SER A 82 -6.20 -6.09 7.21
C SER A 82 -6.65 -4.90 8.05
N CYS A 83 -7.80 -4.31 7.74
CA CYS A 83 -8.33 -3.17 8.48
C CYS A 83 -9.82 -3.35 8.79
N THR A 84 -10.26 -2.81 9.91
CA THR A 84 -11.68 -2.69 10.27
C THR A 84 -12.19 -1.30 9.91
N VAL A 85 -13.32 -1.23 9.20
CA VAL A 85 -13.97 0.02 8.80
C VAL A 85 -14.49 0.74 10.05
N PRO A 86 -14.01 1.97 10.35
CA PRO A 86 -14.48 2.73 11.50
C PRO A 86 -15.89 3.29 11.28
N ASN A 87 -16.49 3.85 12.33
CA ASN A 87 -17.84 4.44 12.25
C ASN A 87 -17.84 5.70 11.36
N LEU A 88 -18.29 5.55 10.12
CA LEU A 88 -18.31 6.56 9.05
C LEU A 88 -19.71 6.66 8.43
N VAL A 89 -19.97 7.77 7.74
CA VAL A 89 -21.15 7.92 6.89
C VAL A 89 -20.94 7.12 5.61
N ALA A 90 -22.01 6.53 5.08
CA ALA A 90 -21.99 5.83 3.80
C ALA A 90 -21.50 6.74 2.65
N GLY A 91 -20.77 6.15 1.70
CA GLY A 91 -20.21 6.86 0.55
C GLY A 91 -18.79 6.42 0.20
N ALA A 92 -18.31 6.89 -0.95
CA ALA A 92 -16.93 6.68 -1.38
C ALA A 92 -15.97 7.42 -0.45
N THR A 93 -14.88 6.77 -0.07
CA THR A 93 -13.95 7.31 0.92
C THR A 93 -12.51 6.96 0.60
N ALA A 94 -11.59 7.83 1.04
CA ALA A 94 -10.16 7.63 0.91
C ALA A 94 -9.61 6.75 2.03
N ILE A 95 -8.52 6.04 1.73
CA ILE A 95 -7.69 5.39 2.74
C ILE A 95 -6.32 6.04 2.72
N SER A 96 -5.86 6.49 3.90
CA SER A 96 -4.50 7.01 4.08
C SER A 96 -3.74 6.17 5.09
N LEU A 97 -2.51 5.82 4.74
CA LEU A 97 -1.59 5.05 5.57
C LEU A 97 -0.36 5.88 5.92
N THR A 98 0.18 5.68 7.12
CA THR A 98 1.46 6.26 7.57
C THR A 98 2.29 5.21 8.29
N ASN A 99 3.49 4.95 7.79
CA ASN A 99 4.46 4.07 8.43
C ASN A 99 5.26 4.81 9.53
N PRO A 100 5.86 4.07 10.48
CA PRO A 100 6.69 4.67 11.54
C PRO A 100 7.93 5.43 11.05
N ASP A 101 8.41 5.13 9.85
CA ASP A 101 9.52 5.84 9.19
C ASP A 101 9.09 7.17 8.55
N GLY A 102 7.79 7.51 8.63
CA GLY A 102 7.22 8.74 8.09
C GLY A 102 6.72 8.63 6.65
N GLN A 103 6.83 7.48 5.99
CA GLN A 103 6.24 7.30 4.67
C GLN A 103 4.71 7.37 4.74
N THR A 104 4.10 8.11 3.83
CA THR A 104 2.64 8.28 3.73
C THR A 104 2.14 7.92 2.34
N TYR A 105 0.97 7.29 2.27
CA TYR A 105 0.27 7.05 1.00
C TYR A 105 -1.24 7.20 1.18
N SER A 106 -1.89 7.88 0.24
CA SER A 106 -3.35 8.07 0.23
C SER A 106 -3.93 7.57 -1.09
N LEU A 107 -4.90 6.66 -0.99
CA LEU A 107 -5.69 6.18 -2.12
C LEU A 107 -7.10 6.77 -2.03
N GLU A 108 -7.40 7.69 -2.95
CA GLU A 108 -8.71 8.32 -3.06
C GLU A 108 -9.74 7.33 -3.63
N ASN A 109 -11.00 7.45 -3.18
CA ASN A 109 -12.11 6.57 -3.61
C ASN A 109 -11.80 5.06 -3.49
N ALA A 110 -10.99 4.67 -2.51
CA ALA A 110 -10.51 3.32 -2.33
C ALA A 110 -11.60 2.33 -1.85
N LEU A 111 -12.60 2.83 -1.12
CA LEU A 111 -13.65 2.04 -0.49
C LEU A 111 -14.98 2.77 -0.59
N VAL A 112 -16.07 2.03 -0.79
CA VAL A 112 -17.44 2.54 -0.59
C VAL A 112 -17.99 1.99 0.71
N VAL A 113 -18.30 2.89 1.66
CA VAL A 113 -18.96 2.52 2.92
C VAL A 113 -20.46 2.44 2.69
N GLN A 114 -21.11 1.39 3.22
CA GLN A 114 -22.56 1.13 3.11
C GLN A 114 -23.26 1.12 4.46
#